data_AF-A0A2V5MAE0-F1
#
_entry.id   AF-A0A2V5MAE0-F1
#
_cell.length_a   1.000
_cell.length_b   1.000
_cell.length_c   1.000
_cell.angle_alpha   90.00
_cell.angle_beta   90.00
_cell.angle_gamma   90.00
#
_symmetry.space_group_name_H-M   'P 1'
#
loop_
_entity.id
_entity.type
_entity.pdbx_description
1 polymer ?
#
loop_
_entity_poly.entity_id
_entity_poly.type
_entity_poly.pdbx_seq_one_letter_code
_entity_poly.pdbx_strand_id
1 'polypeptide(L)' 'MSKAIIAAFSRRMPDNVTEELVAVLSSRASFEFKPLFDIVLLNLRERNAASGGEEMLRLRVYEKLQGL' A
#
# COMPACT_ATOMS: atom_id res chain seq x y z
N MET A 1 36.59 0.00 -21.52
CA MET A 1 36.00 -0.63 -20.32
C MET A 1 34.51 -0.30 -20.29
N SER A 2 33.69 -1.12 -20.94
CA SER A 2 32.22 -0.97 -20.97
C SER A 2 31.65 -1.42 -19.63
N LYS A 3 31.17 -0.46 -18.83
CA LYS A 3 30.52 -0.72 -17.54
C LYS A 3 29.18 -1.38 -17.83
N ALA A 4 29.08 -2.68 -17.59
CA ALA A 4 27.81 -3.39 -17.68
C ALA A 4 26.83 -2.75 -16.69
N ILE A 5 25.80 -2.08 -17.21
CA ILE A 5 24.65 -1.66 -16.42
C ILE A 5 23.85 -2.93 -16.16
N ILE A 6 24.24 -3.65 -15.11
CA ILE A 6 23.35 -4.66 -14.53
C ILE A 6 22.19 -3.84 -13.97
N ALA A 7 21.07 -3.81 -14.71
CA ALA A 7 19.81 -3.36 -14.18
C ALA A 7 19.45 -4.33 -13.05
N ALA A 8 19.96 -4.05 -11.84
CA ALA A 8 19.56 -4.77 -10.66
C ALA A 8 18.05 -4.60 -10.57
N PHE A 9 17.33 -5.69 -10.80
CA PHE A 9 15.90 -5.78 -10.54
C PHE A 9 15.76 -5.66 -9.01
N SER A 10 15.82 -4.44 -8.50
CA SER A 10 15.47 -4.17 -7.12
C SER A 10 14.01 -4.53 -7.05
N ARG A 11 13.70 -5.67 -6.44
CA ARG A 11 12.33 -6.00 -6.04
C ARG A 11 11.93 -4.84 -5.14
N ARG A 12 11.24 -3.83 -5.69
CA ARG A 12 10.71 -2.73 -4.91
C ARG A 12 9.90 -3.40 -3.81
N MET A 13 10.35 -3.26 -2.57
CA MET A 13 9.60 -3.79 -1.45
C MET A 13 8.19 -3.20 -1.53
N PRO A 14 7.16 -3.97 -1.15
CA PRO A 14 5.80 -3.45 -1.11
C PRO A 14 5.81 -2.14 -0.32
N ASP A 15 5.15 -1.11 -0.84
CA ASP A 15 5.01 0.12 -0.05
C ASP A 15 4.09 -0.13 1.15
N ASN A 16 4.21 0.71 2.18
CA ASN A 16 3.46 0.57 3.44
C ASN A 16 1.95 0.36 3.23
N VAL A 17 1.37 0.97 2.19
CA VAL A 17 -0.06 0.81 1.86
C VAL A 17 -0.36 -0.60 1.37
N THR A 18 0.49 -1.18 0.54
CA THR A 18 0.34 -2.58 0.10
C THR A 18 0.50 -3.53 1.27
N GLU A 19 1.49 -3.34 2.14
CA GLU A 19 1.67 -4.22 3.31
C GLU A 19 0.43 -4.19 4.20
N GLU A 20 -0.11 -2.99 4.47
CA GLU A 20 -1.29 -2.83 5.30
C GLU A 20 -2.54 -3.42 4.66
N LEU A 21 -2.77 -3.20 3.37
CA LEU A 21 -3.89 -3.81 2.66
C LEU A 21 -3.83 -5.34 2.69
N VAL A 22 -2.64 -5.93 2.49
CA VAL A 22 -2.47 -7.38 2.60
C VAL A 22 -2.78 -7.86 4.01
N ALA A 23 -2.32 -7.16 5.05
CA ALA A 23 -2.59 -7.52 6.44
C ALA A 23 -4.10 -7.49 6.76
N VAL A 24 -4.80 -6.41 6.38
CA VAL A 24 -6.23 -6.24 6.64
C VAL A 24 -7.07 -7.24 5.83
N LEU A 25 -6.79 -7.43 4.54
CA LEU A 25 -7.56 -8.34 3.68
C LEU A 25 -7.28 -9.83 4.00
N SER A 26 -6.13 -10.16 4.58
CA SER A 26 -5.83 -11.52 5.03
C SER A 26 -6.71 -11.99 6.19
N SER A 27 -7.46 -11.10 6.84
CA SER A 27 -8.39 -11.42 7.93
C SER A 27 -9.62 -12.24 7.49
N ARG A 28 -9.75 -12.60 6.20
CA ARG A 28 -10.86 -13.36 5.60
C ARG A 28 -12.24 -12.71 5.77
N ALA A 29 -12.28 -11.39 5.94
CA ALA A 29 -13.50 -10.60 5.93
C ALA A 29 -13.66 -9.86 4.60
N SER A 30 -14.91 -9.69 4.16
CA SER A 30 -15.26 -8.80 3.05
C SER A 30 -15.47 -7.40 3.61
N PHE A 31 -14.84 -6.41 2.99
CA PHE A 31 -14.97 -5.02 3.40
C PHE A 31 -15.58 -4.19 2.27
N GLU A 32 -16.48 -3.27 2.62
CA GLU A 32 -16.76 -2.13 1.75
C GLU A 32 -15.55 -1.19 1.73
N PHE A 33 -15.39 -0.44 0.65
CA PHE A 33 -14.21 0.40 0.45
C PHE A 33 -13.97 1.39 1.59
N LYS A 34 -15.01 2.07 2.06
CA LYS A 34 -14.86 3.10 3.09
C LYS A 34 -14.42 2.50 4.45
N PRO A 35 -15.07 1.46 4.99
CA PRO A 35 -14.57 0.75 6.18
C PRO A 35 -13.14 0.23 6.04
N LEU A 36 -12.79 -0.33 4.87
CA LEU A 36 -11.42 -0.79 4.60
C LEU A 36 -10.42 0.36 4.67
N PHE A 37 -10.74 1.48 4.00
CA PHE A 37 -9.89 2.66 3.98
C PHE A 37 -9.69 3.25 5.37
N ASP A 38 -10.76 3.35 6.17
CA ASP A 38 -10.70 3.90 7.52
C ASP A 38 -9.75 3.07 8.42
N ILE A 39 -9.77 1.73 8.29
CA ILE A 39 -8.84 0.83 9.00
C ILE A 39 -7.39 1.04 8.55
N VAL A 40 -7.15 1.05 7.23
CA VAL A 40 -5.80 1.23 6.65
C VAL A 40 -5.22 2.59 7.06
N LEU A 41 -6.03 3.65 7.02
CA LEU A 41 -5.64 4.99 7.43
C LEU A 41 -5.25 5.03 8.92
N LEU A 42 -6.06 4.42 9.78
CA LEU A 42 -5.79 4.35 11.22
C LEU A 42 -4.46 3.65 11.48
N ASN A 43 -4.27 2.45 10.93
CA ASN A 43 -3.08 1.63 11.15
C ASN A 43 -1.81 2.32 10.63
N LEU A 44 -1.88 2.99 9.46
CA LEU A 44 -0.75 3.75 8.93
C LEU A 44 -0.43 5.00 9.76
N ARG A 45 -1.43 5.65 10.37
CA ARG A 45 -1.20 6.79 11.27
C ARG A 45 -0.53 6.35 12.57
N GLU A 46 -0.97 5.23 13.15
CA GLU A 46 -0.35 4.67 14.36
C GLU A 46 1.13 4.34 14.14
N ARG A 47 1.49 3.89 12.94
CA ARG A 47 2.88 3.56 12.57
C ARG A 47 3.69 4.75 12.03
N ASN A 48 3.13 5.97 12.06
CA ASN A 48 3.73 7.17 11.44
C ASN A 48 4.11 6.97 9.96
N ALA A 49 3.37 6.10 9.27
CA ALA A 49 3.60 5.68 7.88
C ALA A 49 2.62 6.34 6.88
N ALA A 50 1.63 7.10 7.38
CA ALA A 50 0.71 7.88 6.56
C ALA A 50 1.44 9.10 5.97
N SER A 51 1.77 9.04 4.68
CA SER A 51 2.44 10.12 3.94
C SER A 51 1.58 10.59 2.76
N GLY A 52 1.63 11.89 2.46
CA GLY A 52 0.95 12.50 1.31
C GLY A 52 -0.47 13.00 1.56
N GLY A 53 -0.97 12.93 2.81
CA GLY A 53 -2.34 13.35 3.15
C GLY A 53 -3.38 12.27 2.86
N GLU A 54 -4.56 12.41 3.50
CA GLU A 54 -5.62 11.39 3.46
C GLU A 54 -6.13 11.12 2.03
N GLU A 55 -6.32 12.16 1.23
CA GLU A 55 -6.88 12.01 -0.11
C GLU A 55 -5.92 11.28 -1.06
N MET A 56 -4.62 11.56 -0.98
CA MET A 56 -3.62 10.80 -1.75
C MET A 56 -3.55 9.34 -1.31
N LEU A 57 -3.69 9.08 -0.01
CA LEU A 57 -3.77 7.71 0.49
C LEU A 57 -5.01 7.00 -0.05
N ARG A 58 -6.16 7.68 -0.08
CA ARG A 58 -7.42 7.14 -0.60
C ARG A 58 -7.29 6.75 -2.06
N LEU A 59 -6.75 7.64 -2.90
CA LEU A 59 -6.50 7.37 -4.32
C LEU A 59 -5.58 6.16 -4.50
N ARG A 60 -4.46 6.10 -3.77
CA ARG A 60 -3.51 4.98 -3.85
C ARG A 60 -4.11 3.64 -3.43
N VAL A 61 -4.94 3.63 -2.38
CA VAL A 61 -5.65 2.43 -1.94
C VAL A 61 -6.61 1.98 -3.04
N TYR A 62 -7.36 2.91 -3.63
CA TYR A 62 -8.31 2.61 -4.70
C TYR A 62 -7.62 2.03 -5.94
N GLU A 63 -6.52 2.65 -6.41
CA GLU A 63 -5.73 2.14 -7.53
C GLU A 63 -5.20 0.72 -7.29
N LYS A 64 -4.74 0.42 -6.07
CA LYS A 64 -4.25 -0.92 -5.71
C LYS A 64 -5.37 -1.95 -5.73
N LEU A 65 -6.55 -1.60 -5.21
CA LEU A 65 -7.71 -2.49 -5.19
C LEU A 65 -8.28 -2.76 -6.59
N GLN A 66 -8.16 -1.82 -7.53
CA GLN A 66 -8.55 -2.04 -8.92
C GLN A 66 -7.64 -3.05 -9.65
N GLY A 67 -6.41 -3.24 -9.16
CA GLY A 67 -5.44 -4.18 -9.74
C GLY A 67 -5.42 -5.56 -9.09
N LEU A 68 -6.26 -5.81 -8.08
CA LEU A 68 -6.47 -7.12 -7.45
C LEU A 68 -7.48 -7.95 -8.26
#